data_AF-A0A5D2REM4-F1
#
_entry.id   AF-A0A5D2REM4-F1
#
_cell.length_a   1.000
_cell.length_b   1.000
_cell.length_c   1.000
_cell.angle_alpha   90.00
_cell.angle_beta   90.00
_cell.angle_gamma   90.00
#
_symmetry.space_group_name_H-M   'P 1'
#
loop_
_entity.id
_entity.type
_entity.pdbx_description
1 polymer ?
#
loop_
_entity_poly.entity_id
_entity_poly.type
_entity_poly.pdbx_seq_one_letter_code
_entity_poly.pdbx_strand_id
1 'polypeptide(L)'
;MNPYVGHQNPLKEGQELFRKGLLSEAVLALEAEVMKSPEKAEGWRLLGITHAENDDDQQAIAAMMRAQEADPTNLEVLLALGVSHTNELEQTAAIKYLYGWLRHHPKYGTLAPPELANSLYYADALDLKPNYVRAWANMGISYTNQCCVQFKTMKIAVEGCMHGDLDKVYDTIKYIENTRNIKIDLLLCYGDFQAVRNGKDMDSLNVAPKYREMKSFWIYYLGLEVAPIPTIFIGGNNEASNYLWELYYGGWAAPNIYFLGYAVVVKFGNIRINGLSGIYNARNYCLGHHERPPYNDNTIRSVYHVREYDVHKLMHLEKLIDIFLSHDWPLSITDYGNWQQLVCCKKTFQRSSKELLEANLLLSCSKNSDHRIGFQLTCTANSPLLLNMKRVVE
;
A
#
# COMPACT_ATOMS: atom_id res chain seq x y z
N MET A 1 42.62 12.84 0.84
CA MET A 1 42.95 13.14 2.24
C MET A 1 41.66 13.51 2.93
N ASN A 2 41.29 12.82 4.01
CA ASN A 2 40.00 13.03 4.67
C ASN A 2 40.00 14.39 5.42
N PRO A 3 39.13 15.35 5.07
CA PRO A 3 39.19 16.72 5.59
C PRO A 3 38.73 16.84 7.06
N TYR A 4 38.01 15.85 7.58
CA TYR A 4 37.48 15.86 8.95
C TYR A 4 38.51 15.34 9.98
N VAL A 5 39.66 14.85 9.53
CA VAL A 5 40.74 14.40 10.40
C VAL A 5 41.28 15.60 11.18
N GLY A 6 41.19 15.54 12.51
CA GLY A 6 41.61 16.61 13.41
C GLY A 6 40.50 17.56 13.84
N HIS A 7 39.26 17.39 13.34
CA HIS A 7 38.11 18.14 13.82
C HIS A 7 37.79 17.82 15.29
N GLN A 8 37.19 18.79 15.98
CA GLN A 8 36.96 18.70 17.43
C GLN A 8 35.89 17.65 17.77
N ASN A 9 34.83 17.53 16.96
CA ASN A 9 33.75 16.56 17.15
C ASN A 9 33.23 15.95 15.83
N PRO A 10 34.01 15.06 15.18
CA PRO A 10 33.65 14.46 13.90
C PRO A 10 32.34 13.66 13.94
N LEU A 11 32.05 12.99 15.07
CA LEU A 11 30.80 12.24 15.26
C LEU A 11 29.54 13.12 15.06
N LYS A 12 29.51 14.29 15.69
CA LYS A 12 28.35 15.20 15.60
C LYS A 12 28.20 15.76 14.18
N GLU A 13 29.32 16.10 13.54
CA GLU A 13 29.32 16.58 12.15
C GLU A 13 28.80 15.49 11.20
N GLY A 14 29.25 14.23 11.36
CA GLY A 14 28.76 13.09 10.61
C GLY A 14 27.25 12.86 10.78
N GLN A 15 26.73 12.97 12.00
CA GLN A 15 25.28 12.87 12.26
C GLN A 15 24.48 13.99 11.58
N GLU A 16 24.99 15.21 11.56
CA GLU A 16 24.33 16.34 10.90
C GLU A 16 24.34 16.20 9.37
N LEU A 17 25.46 15.73 8.79
CA LEU A 17 25.59 15.47 7.36
C LEU A 17 24.67 14.32 6.92
N PHE A 18 24.60 13.24 7.72
CA PHE A 18 23.69 12.13 7.49
C PHE A 18 22.22 12.60 7.44
N ARG A 19 21.79 13.43 8.41
CA ARG A 19 20.44 14.01 8.43
C ARG A 19 20.14 14.92 7.24
N LYS A 20 21.16 15.54 6.64
CA LYS A 20 21.03 16.37 5.43
C LYS A 20 21.04 15.54 4.14
N GLY A 21 21.25 14.23 4.22
CA GLY A 21 21.35 13.33 3.07
C GLY A 21 22.70 13.42 2.32
N LEU A 22 23.71 14.07 2.90
CA LEU A 22 25.05 14.19 2.31
C LEU A 22 25.90 12.99 2.72
N LEU A 23 25.54 11.80 2.22
CA LEU A 23 26.07 10.52 2.69
C LEU A 23 27.59 10.40 2.50
N SER A 24 28.13 10.80 1.35
CA SER A 24 29.58 10.71 1.10
C SER A 24 30.40 11.59 2.03
N GLU A 25 29.90 12.77 2.40
CA GLU A 25 30.57 13.64 3.38
C GLU A 25 30.41 13.11 4.80
N ALA A 26 29.24 12.54 5.12
CA ALA A 26 28.98 11.89 6.39
C ALA A 26 29.93 10.70 6.62
N VAL A 27 30.20 9.88 5.60
CA VAL A 27 31.20 8.81 5.64
C VAL A 27 32.56 9.36 6.05
N LEU A 28 33.06 10.41 5.39
CA LEU A 28 34.36 10.98 5.71
C LEU A 28 34.42 11.51 7.16
N ALA A 29 33.37 12.17 7.64
CA ALA A 29 33.32 12.65 9.02
C ALA A 29 33.31 11.49 10.05
N LEU A 30 32.60 10.41 9.75
CA LEU A 30 32.50 9.23 10.61
C LEU A 30 33.77 8.36 10.56
N GLU A 31 34.45 8.27 9.41
CA GLU A 31 35.78 7.70 9.29
C GLU A 31 36.78 8.41 10.21
N ALA A 32 36.71 9.76 10.27
CA ALA A 32 37.55 10.55 11.17
C ALA A 32 37.24 10.27 12.65
N GLU A 33 35.97 10.00 13.00
CA GLU A 33 35.60 9.59 14.37
C GLU A 33 36.17 8.21 14.71
N VAL A 34 35.99 7.20 13.86
CA VAL A 34 36.47 5.84 14.16
C VAL A 34 38.00 5.74 14.17
N MET A 35 38.69 6.62 13.43
CA MET A 35 40.15 6.77 13.56
C MET A 35 40.56 7.41 14.90
N LYS A 36 39.76 8.35 15.42
CA LYS A 36 40.02 9.05 16.68
C LYS A 36 39.66 8.21 17.91
N SER A 37 38.62 7.40 17.82
CA SER A 37 38.10 6.56 18.92
C SER A 37 37.69 5.16 18.40
N PRO A 38 38.66 4.31 18.00
CA PRO A 38 38.39 3.00 17.40
C PRO A 38 37.72 1.99 18.34
N GLU A 39 37.75 2.23 19.65
CA GLU A 39 37.11 1.41 20.68
C GLU A 39 35.60 1.69 20.84
N LYS A 40 35.09 2.80 20.31
CA LYS A 40 33.68 3.17 20.46
C LYS A 40 32.81 2.48 19.42
N ALA A 41 31.98 1.54 19.88
CA ALA A 41 31.00 0.84 19.05
C ALA A 41 30.06 1.78 18.28
N GLU A 42 29.71 2.92 18.88
CA GLU A 42 28.76 3.88 18.29
C GLU A 42 29.26 4.51 16.99
N GLY A 43 30.55 4.87 16.92
CA GLY A 43 31.14 5.42 15.70
C GLY A 43 31.11 4.41 14.56
N TRP A 44 31.50 3.17 14.84
CA TRP A 44 31.46 2.06 13.87
C TRP A 44 30.04 1.71 13.44
N ARG A 45 29.07 1.71 14.37
CA ARG A 45 27.65 1.48 14.06
C ARG A 45 27.13 2.53 13.08
N LEU A 46 27.34 3.81 13.38
CA LEU A 46 26.83 4.90 12.54
C LEU A 46 27.54 4.96 11.19
N LEU A 47 28.84 4.68 11.15
CA LEU A 47 29.60 4.53 9.90
C LEU A 47 29.03 3.42 9.03
N GLY A 48 28.74 2.25 9.62
CA GLY A 48 28.14 1.12 8.91
C GLY A 48 26.75 1.42 8.34
N ILE A 49 25.89 2.10 9.10
CA ILE A 49 24.57 2.55 8.61
C ILE A 49 24.74 3.50 7.42
N THR A 50 25.70 4.43 7.53
CA THR A 50 25.95 5.42 6.48
C THR A 50 26.45 4.78 5.19
N HIS A 51 27.30 3.76 5.27
CA HIS A 51 27.72 2.98 4.09
C HIS A 51 26.56 2.20 3.48
N ALA A 52 25.72 1.55 4.29
CA ALA A 52 24.56 0.80 3.80
C ALA A 52 23.55 1.72 3.07
N GLU A 53 23.26 2.89 3.63
CA GLU A 53 22.38 3.89 2.97
C GLU A 53 23.02 4.51 1.71
N ASN A 54 24.36 4.41 1.58
CA ASN A 54 25.10 4.85 0.40
C ASN A 54 25.34 3.71 -0.61
N ASP A 55 24.60 2.60 -0.50
CA ASP A 55 24.71 1.40 -1.35
C ASP A 55 26.12 0.76 -1.38
N ASP A 56 26.88 0.87 -0.28
CA ASP A 56 28.22 0.28 -0.12
C ASP A 56 28.21 -0.80 0.98
N ASP A 57 27.54 -1.91 0.70
CA ASP A 57 27.32 -3.00 1.66
C ASP A 57 28.62 -3.66 2.15
N GLN A 58 29.68 -3.68 1.33
CA GLN A 58 30.97 -4.26 1.73
C GLN A 58 31.63 -3.48 2.87
N GLN A 59 31.63 -2.15 2.75
CA GLN A 59 32.16 -1.28 3.81
C GLN A 59 31.21 -1.21 5.01
N ALA A 60 29.90 -1.30 4.76
CA ALA A 60 28.91 -1.42 5.82
C ALA A 60 29.15 -2.67 6.69
N ILE A 61 29.36 -3.83 6.07
CA ILE A 61 29.70 -5.09 6.76
C ILE A 61 30.98 -4.91 7.59
N ALA A 62 32.05 -4.37 7.00
CA ALA A 62 33.32 -4.18 7.69
C ALA A 62 33.19 -3.29 8.94
N ALA A 63 32.48 -2.16 8.82
CA ALA A 63 32.24 -1.26 9.94
C ALA A 63 31.32 -1.90 11.00
N MET A 64 30.26 -2.58 10.58
CA MET A 64 29.32 -3.25 11.48
C MET A 64 29.94 -4.43 12.23
N MET A 65 30.86 -5.18 11.62
CA MET A 65 31.61 -6.23 12.31
C MET A 65 32.43 -5.67 13.47
N ARG A 66 33.04 -4.49 13.30
CA ARG A 66 33.75 -3.79 14.38
C ARG A 66 32.81 -3.32 15.50
N ALA A 67 31.62 -2.84 15.15
CA ALA A 67 30.60 -2.51 16.14
C ALA A 67 30.11 -3.77 16.89
N GLN A 68 30.02 -4.91 16.20
CA GLN A 68 29.58 -6.18 16.76
C GLN A 68 30.59 -6.76 17.77
N GLU A 69 31.89 -6.60 17.53
CA GLU A 69 32.94 -7.02 18.46
C GLU A 69 32.78 -6.37 19.84
N ALA A 70 32.31 -5.12 19.88
CA ALA A 70 32.08 -4.38 21.11
C ALA A 70 30.77 -4.74 21.82
N ASP A 71 29.68 -4.98 21.08
CA ASP A 71 28.41 -5.48 21.63
C ASP A 71 27.80 -6.55 20.71
N PRO A 72 28.06 -7.84 21.00
CA PRO A 72 27.55 -8.96 20.19
C PRO A 72 26.03 -9.12 20.23
N THR A 73 25.35 -8.49 21.18
CA THR A 73 23.90 -8.60 21.38
C THR A 73 23.13 -7.40 20.83
N ASN A 74 23.83 -6.42 20.26
CA ASN A 74 23.23 -5.22 19.73
C ASN A 74 22.29 -5.56 18.57
N LEU A 75 20.99 -5.35 18.79
CA LEU A 75 19.97 -5.71 17.81
C LEU A 75 20.09 -4.87 16.52
N GLU A 76 20.52 -3.61 16.59
CA GLU A 76 20.69 -2.80 15.38
C GLU A 76 21.83 -3.33 14.52
N VAL A 77 22.97 -3.68 15.13
CA VAL A 77 24.15 -4.18 14.44
C VAL A 77 23.91 -5.57 13.84
N LEU A 78 23.32 -6.49 14.63
CA LEU A 78 22.98 -7.84 14.15
C LEU A 78 22.04 -7.78 12.94
N LEU A 79 21.09 -6.85 12.99
CA LEU A 79 20.14 -6.70 11.90
C LEU A 79 20.78 -6.09 10.66
N ALA A 80 21.56 -5.02 10.81
CA ALA A 80 22.28 -4.39 9.70
C ALA A 80 23.22 -5.38 8.99
N LEU A 81 23.97 -6.19 9.75
CA LEU A 81 24.78 -7.28 9.18
C LEU A 81 23.90 -8.29 8.41
N GLY A 82 22.76 -8.69 8.98
CA GLY A 82 21.82 -9.58 8.29
C GLY A 82 21.32 -9.04 6.94
N VAL A 83 21.04 -7.74 6.87
CA VAL A 83 20.60 -7.06 5.64
C VAL A 83 21.75 -6.96 4.63
N SER A 84 22.91 -6.43 5.02
CA SER A 84 24.03 -6.25 4.09
C SER A 84 24.57 -7.58 3.55
N HIS A 85 24.65 -8.63 4.38
CA HIS A 85 24.98 -9.97 3.88
C HIS A 85 23.91 -10.55 2.94
N THR A 86 22.63 -10.13 3.07
CA THR A 86 21.59 -10.53 2.10
C THR A 86 21.79 -9.84 0.76
N ASN A 87 22.15 -8.55 0.77
CA ASN A 87 22.43 -7.77 -0.45
C ASN A 87 23.64 -8.32 -1.21
N GLU A 88 24.70 -8.72 -0.49
CA GLU A 88 25.90 -9.36 -1.05
C GLU A 88 25.70 -10.86 -1.39
N LEU A 89 24.48 -11.39 -1.26
CA LEU A 89 24.13 -12.79 -1.53
C LEU A 89 24.84 -13.83 -0.64
N GLU A 90 25.36 -13.40 0.52
CA GLU A 90 26.05 -14.23 1.51
C GLU A 90 25.04 -14.87 2.50
N GLN A 91 24.23 -15.78 1.97
CA GLN A 91 23.06 -16.32 2.67
C GLN A 91 23.37 -16.92 4.05
N THR A 92 24.45 -17.71 4.16
CA THR A 92 24.83 -18.36 5.44
C THR A 92 25.16 -17.34 6.53
N ALA A 93 25.86 -16.26 6.17
CA ALA A 93 26.19 -15.18 7.09
C ALA A 93 24.92 -14.39 7.45
N ALA A 94 24.10 -14.03 6.47
CA ALA A 94 22.84 -13.32 6.70
C ALA A 94 21.95 -14.06 7.71
N ILE A 95 21.77 -15.38 7.55
CA ILE A 95 20.96 -16.21 8.45
C ILE A 95 21.55 -16.22 9.85
N LYS A 96 22.87 -16.37 10.00
CA LYS A 96 23.55 -16.37 11.31
C LYS A 96 23.22 -15.09 12.08
N TYR A 97 23.29 -13.93 11.43
CA TYR A 97 23.04 -12.64 12.07
C TYR A 97 21.55 -12.37 12.33
N LEU A 98 20.67 -12.70 11.39
CA LEU A 98 19.22 -12.59 11.57
C LEU A 98 18.69 -13.53 12.67
N TYR A 99 19.28 -14.72 12.79
CA TYR A 99 18.97 -15.65 13.87
C TYR A 99 19.47 -15.14 15.22
N GLY A 100 20.69 -14.59 15.25
CA GLY A 100 21.23 -13.89 16.42
C GLY A 100 20.30 -12.77 16.89
N TRP A 101 19.82 -11.94 15.95
CA TRP A 101 18.84 -10.90 16.22
C TRP A 101 17.56 -11.46 16.85
N LEU A 102 16.97 -12.50 16.25
CA LEU A 102 15.73 -13.10 16.73
C LEU A 102 15.88 -13.63 18.17
N ARG A 103 16.99 -14.31 18.45
CA ARG A 103 17.31 -14.89 19.76
C ARG A 103 17.45 -13.84 20.85
N HIS A 104 18.08 -12.71 20.55
CA HIS A 104 18.31 -11.63 21.50
C HIS A 104 17.11 -10.66 21.60
N HIS A 105 16.11 -10.79 20.72
CA HIS A 105 14.96 -9.90 20.71
C HIS A 105 14.04 -10.13 21.92
N PRO A 106 13.72 -9.11 22.74
CA PRO A 106 12.95 -9.26 23.97
C PRO A 106 11.57 -9.92 23.80
N LYS A 107 10.93 -9.70 22.64
CA LYS A 107 9.59 -10.23 22.32
C LYS A 107 9.60 -11.58 21.62
N TYR A 108 10.67 -11.90 20.88
CA TYR A 108 10.69 -13.00 19.91
C TYR A 108 11.74 -14.07 20.21
N GLY A 109 12.61 -13.86 21.19
CA GLY A 109 13.62 -14.85 21.59
C GLY A 109 13.03 -16.22 21.94
N THR A 110 11.76 -16.28 22.36
CA THR A 110 11.04 -17.53 22.64
C THR A 110 10.75 -18.37 21.38
N LEU A 111 10.81 -17.77 20.19
CA LEU A 111 10.62 -18.43 18.90
C LEU A 111 11.92 -19.05 18.35
N ALA A 112 13.06 -18.80 18.99
CA ALA A 112 14.40 -19.21 18.55
C ALA A 112 15.05 -20.21 19.54
N PRO A 113 14.62 -21.49 19.57
CA PRO A 113 15.19 -22.49 20.46
C PRO A 113 16.66 -22.81 20.09
N PRO A 114 17.56 -23.04 21.08
CA PRO A 114 18.99 -23.26 20.82
C PRO A 114 19.32 -24.38 19.83
N GLU A 115 18.45 -25.39 19.76
CA GLU A 115 18.56 -26.57 18.89
C GLU A 115 18.50 -26.21 17.39
N LEU A 116 17.85 -25.09 17.04
CA LEU A 116 17.67 -24.64 15.66
C LEU A 116 18.98 -24.12 15.04
N ALA A 117 19.90 -23.60 15.86
CA ALA A 117 21.15 -22.97 15.43
C ALA A 117 22.18 -23.98 14.88
N ASN A 118 22.09 -25.25 15.26
CA ASN A 118 23.09 -26.28 14.95
C ASN A 118 22.62 -27.34 13.96
N SER A 119 21.38 -27.25 13.45
CA SER A 119 20.91 -28.27 12.52
C SER A 119 21.48 -27.99 11.12
N LEU A 120 22.31 -28.92 10.62
CA LEU A 120 22.69 -29.02 9.20
C LEU A 120 21.45 -28.94 8.27
N TYR A 121 20.29 -29.35 8.78
CA TYR A 121 18.97 -29.29 8.15
C TYR A 121 18.47 -27.87 7.84
N TYR A 122 19.00 -26.81 8.46
CA TYR A 122 18.52 -25.45 8.22
C TYR A 122 19.01 -24.89 6.87
N ALA A 123 20.22 -25.27 6.42
CA ALA A 123 20.70 -24.94 5.08
C ALA A 123 19.93 -25.72 4.01
N ASP A 124 19.73 -27.04 4.21
CA ASP A 124 19.00 -27.91 3.27
C ASP A 124 17.51 -27.51 3.15
N ALA A 125 16.86 -27.09 4.25
CA ALA A 125 15.47 -26.62 4.24
C ALA A 125 15.30 -25.28 3.48
N LEU A 126 16.37 -24.49 3.36
CA LEU A 126 16.38 -23.20 2.65
C LEU A 126 16.72 -23.38 1.17
N ASP A 127 17.51 -24.39 0.80
CA ASP A 127 17.63 -24.86 -0.59
C ASP A 127 16.28 -25.37 -1.13
N LEU A 128 15.48 -26.00 -0.26
CA LEU A 128 14.10 -26.44 -0.57
C LEU A 128 13.09 -25.28 -0.67
N LYS A 129 13.30 -24.17 0.06
CA LYS A 129 12.40 -22.99 0.08
C LYS A 129 13.18 -21.66 0.23
N PRO A 130 13.80 -21.15 -0.85
CA PRO A 130 14.60 -19.91 -0.84
C PRO A 130 13.80 -18.66 -0.42
N ASN A 131 12.48 -18.71 -0.49
CA ASN A 131 11.59 -17.63 -0.03
C ASN A 131 11.64 -17.40 1.49
N TYR A 132 12.13 -18.35 2.28
CA TYR A 132 12.22 -18.20 3.74
C TYR A 132 13.33 -17.22 4.13
N VAL A 133 14.52 -17.30 3.53
CA VAL A 133 15.60 -16.31 3.77
C VAL A 133 15.11 -14.92 3.40
N ARG A 134 14.44 -14.79 2.25
CA ARG A 134 13.86 -13.53 1.80
C ARG A 134 12.77 -13.03 2.74
N ALA A 135 11.94 -13.90 3.30
CA ALA A 135 10.91 -13.51 4.27
C ALA A 135 11.51 -13.02 5.59
N TRP A 136 12.59 -13.64 6.05
CA TRP A 136 13.28 -13.25 7.29
C TRP A 136 14.14 -12.01 7.10
N ALA A 137 14.82 -11.88 5.96
CA ALA A 137 15.49 -10.66 5.54
C ALA A 137 14.48 -9.53 5.33
N ASN A 138 13.34 -9.77 4.67
CA ASN A 138 12.27 -8.76 4.54
C ASN A 138 11.66 -8.38 5.88
N MET A 139 11.51 -9.33 6.81
CA MET A 139 11.07 -9.07 8.17
C MET A 139 12.11 -8.20 8.89
N GLY A 140 13.39 -8.55 8.78
CA GLY A 140 14.50 -7.77 9.29
C GLY A 140 14.59 -6.36 8.70
N ILE A 141 14.55 -6.23 7.37
CA ILE A 141 14.48 -4.97 6.61
C ILE A 141 13.25 -4.16 7.02
N SER A 142 12.10 -4.79 7.19
CA SER A 142 10.88 -4.13 7.69
C SER A 142 11.05 -3.56 9.09
N TYR A 143 11.88 -4.16 9.94
CA TYR A 143 12.14 -3.70 11.31
C TYR A 143 13.30 -2.69 11.41
N THR A 144 14.36 -2.81 10.60
CA THR A 144 15.41 -1.76 10.48
C THR A 144 14.79 -0.48 9.97
N ASN A 145 13.89 -0.60 9.01
CA ASN A 145 13.04 0.48 8.56
C ASN A 145 12.33 1.13 9.77
N GLN A 146 11.64 0.37 10.63
CA GLN A 146 11.01 0.93 11.84
C GLN A 146 11.98 1.57 12.87
N CYS A 147 13.26 1.19 12.90
CA CYS A 147 14.25 1.66 13.89
C CYS A 147 15.15 2.83 13.39
N CYS A 148 15.55 2.85 12.12
CA CYS A 148 16.49 3.86 11.57
C CYS A 148 15.80 5.01 10.84
N VAL A 149 14.55 4.83 10.43
CA VAL A 149 13.72 5.90 9.89
C VAL A 149 12.48 5.94 10.77
N GLN A 150 12.12 7.11 11.26
CA GLN A 150 10.81 7.30 11.86
C GLN A 150 9.79 7.12 10.73
N PHE A 151 9.41 5.87 10.39
CA PHE A 151 8.40 5.61 9.37
C PHE A 151 7.15 6.29 9.87
N LYS A 152 6.79 7.39 9.22
CA LYS A 152 5.44 7.89 9.30
C LYS A 152 4.57 6.78 8.72
N THR A 153 3.95 6.00 9.59
CA THR A 153 2.95 4.99 9.23
C THR A 153 1.91 5.69 8.38
N MET A 154 1.76 5.26 7.12
CA MET A 154 0.78 5.88 6.22
C MET A 154 -0.61 5.47 6.66
N LYS A 155 -1.45 6.45 6.97
CA LYS A 155 -2.82 6.21 7.41
C LYS A 155 -3.76 6.44 6.25
N ILE A 156 -4.37 5.37 5.77
CA ILE A 156 -5.26 5.40 4.60
C ILE A 156 -6.70 5.31 5.08
N ALA A 157 -7.49 6.33 4.73
CA ALA A 157 -8.94 6.29 4.88
C ALA A 157 -9.55 5.61 3.67
N VAL A 158 -10.59 4.80 3.89
CA VAL A 158 -11.31 4.11 2.83
C VAL A 158 -12.79 4.44 2.94
N GLU A 159 -13.37 4.92 1.85
CA GLU A 159 -14.78 5.27 1.74
C GLU A 159 -15.44 4.42 0.65
N GLY A 160 -16.69 4.04 0.87
CA GLY A 160 -17.47 3.27 -0.10
C GLY A 160 -18.17 4.15 -1.11
N CYS A 161 -19.45 3.86 -1.34
CA CYS A 161 -20.27 4.64 -2.26
C CYS A 161 -20.50 6.05 -1.69
N MET A 162 -19.98 7.04 -2.42
CA MET A 162 -19.92 8.41 -1.95
C MET A 162 -21.11 9.25 -2.43
N HIS A 163 -21.66 8.91 -3.60
CA HIS A 163 -22.80 9.54 -4.26
C HIS A 163 -22.69 11.08 -4.30
N GLY A 164 -21.46 11.58 -4.53
CA GLY A 164 -21.15 13.00 -4.69
C GLY A 164 -21.07 13.84 -3.40
N ASP A 165 -21.25 13.27 -2.21
CA ASP A 165 -21.21 14.00 -0.92
C ASP A 165 -19.76 14.24 -0.42
N LEU A 166 -18.91 14.88 -1.24
CA LEU A 166 -17.48 15.12 -0.95
C LEU A 166 -17.24 15.86 0.36
N ASP A 167 -17.99 16.93 0.60
CA ASP A 167 -17.77 17.79 1.76
C ASP A 167 -18.00 17.03 3.06
N LYS A 168 -19.02 16.16 3.11
CA LYS A 168 -19.33 15.35 4.31
C LYS A 168 -18.23 14.33 4.60
N VAL A 169 -17.62 13.75 3.57
CA VAL A 169 -16.52 12.80 3.73
C VAL A 169 -15.28 13.53 4.22
N TYR A 170 -14.92 14.66 3.61
CA TYR A 170 -13.77 15.45 4.05
C TYR A 170 -13.96 16.03 5.46
N ASP A 171 -15.15 16.52 5.80
CA ASP A 171 -15.48 16.97 7.16
C ASP A 171 -15.39 15.81 8.18
N THR A 172 -15.86 14.62 7.80
CA THR A 172 -15.72 13.42 8.62
C THR A 172 -14.26 13.07 8.86
N ILE A 173 -13.44 13.12 7.81
CA ILE A 173 -12.02 12.82 7.93
C ILE A 173 -11.35 13.84 8.84
N LYS A 174 -11.59 15.13 8.64
CA LYS A 174 -11.08 16.21 9.49
C LYS A 174 -11.48 16.03 10.95
N TYR A 175 -12.73 15.63 11.20
CA TYR A 175 -13.22 15.30 12.55
C TYR A 175 -12.45 14.13 13.18
N ILE A 176 -12.18 13.06 12.41
CA ILE A 176 -11.40 11.90 12.85
C ILE A 176 -9.95 12.29 13.14
N GLU A 177 -9.31 13.06 12.25
CA GLU A 177 -7.94 13.56 12.43
C GLU A 177 -7.82 14.34 13.74
N ASN A 178 -8.75 15.27 13.97
CA ASN A 178 -8.77 16.10 15.18
C ASN A 178 -9.03 15.29 16.46
N THR A 179 -10.00 14.38 16.43
CA THR A 179 -10.43 13.64 17.62
C THR A 179 -9.42 12.57 18.04
N ARG A 180 -8.78 11.93 17.07
CA ARG A 180 -7.81 10.85 17.33
C ARG A 180 -6.37 11.34 17.32
N ASN A 181 -6.13 12.61 17.04
CA ASN A 181 -4.81 13.20 16.85
C ASN A 181 -3.95 12.37 15.88
N ILE A 182 -4.55 12.01 14.74
CA ILE A 182 -3.89 11.29 13.64
C ILE A 182 -3.93 12.14 12.38
N LYS A 183 -2.97 11.93 11.48
CA LYS A 183 -3.04 12.46 10.11
C LYS A 183 -3.39 11.33 9.16
N ILE A 184 -4.34 11.57 8.26
CA ILE A 184 -4.68 10.68 7.16
C ILE A 184 -3.94 11.17 5.91
N ASP A 185 -3.20 10.28 5.27
CA ASP A 185 -2.30 10.59 4.16
C ASP A 185 -2.97 10.37 2.79
N LEU A 186 -3.97 9.50 2.72
CA LEU A 186 -4.66 9.11 1.48
C LEU A 186 -6.12 8.74 1.76
N LEU A 187 -7.03 9.14 0.87
CA LEU A 187 -8.40 8.65 0.81
C LEU A 187 -8.57 7.76 -0.43
N LEU A 188 -9.08 6.54 -0.23
CA LEU A 188 -9.47 5.62 -1.30
C LEU A 188 -11.00 5.49 -1.37
N CYS A 189 -11.58 5.77 -2.53
CA CYS A 189 -13.01 5.60 -2.79
C CYS A 189 -13.25 4.50 -3.83
N TYR A 190 -13.94 3.43 -3.48
CA TYR A 190 -14.11 2.26 -4.37
C TYR A 190 -15.42 2.27 -5.18
N GLY A 191 -15.84 3.44 -5.68
CA GLY A 191 -16.91 3.59 -6.67
C GLY A 191 -18.09 4.43 -6.21
N ASP A 192 -18.96 4.73 -7.16
CA ASP A 192 -20.06 5.69 -7.04
C ASP A 192 -19.58 7.04 -6.45
N PHE A 193 -18.48 7.55 -7.00
CA PHE A 193 -17.87 8.82 -6.62
C PHE A 193 -18.70 10.01 -7.11
N GLN A 194 -19.32 9.88 -8.29
CA GLN A 194 -20.19 10.85 -8.94
C GLN A 194 -19.44 12.14 -9.36
N ALA A 195 -18.40 12.00 -10.18
CA ALA A 195 -17.55 13.09 -10.69
C ALA A 195 -18.23 14.02 -11.71
N VAL A 196 -19.34 14.67 -11.36
CA VAL A 196 -20.13 15.52 -12.28
C VAL A 196 -19.57 16.95 -12.32
N ARG A 197 -19.12 17.41 -13.49
CA ARG A 197 -18.52 18.76 -13.66
C ARG A 197 -19.55 19.85 -13.92
N ASN A 198 -20.58 19.53 -14.69
CA ASN A 198 -21.60 20.49 -15.15
C ASN A 198 -22.95 19.79 -15.38
N GLY A 199 -23.99 20.57 -15.71
CA GLY A 199 -25.33 20.03 -15.96
C GLY A 199 -25.42 19.05 -17.14
N LYS A 200 -24.48 19.05 -18.09
CA LYS A 200 -24.44 18.09 -19.20
C LYS A 200 -23.93 16.72 -18.78
N ASP A 201 -23.01 16.66 -17.83
CA ASP A 201 -22.54 15.39 -17.27
C ASP A 201 -23.69 14.63 -16.55
N MET A 202 -24.72 15.34 -16.08
CA MET A 202 -25.92 14.72 -15.49
C MET A 202 -26.69 13.82 -16.45
N ASP A 203 -26.61 14.08 -17.76
CA ASP A 203 -27.22 13.24 -18.79
C ASP A 203 -26.48 11.89 -18.92
N SER A 204 -25.24 11.84 -18.43
CA SER A 204 -24.38 10.65 -18.43
C SER A 204 -24.38 9.91 -17.08
N LEU A 205 -25.31 10.24 -16.18
CA LEU A 205 -25.57 9.48 -14.95
C LEU A 205 -26.69 8.45 -15.17
N ASN A 206 -26.41 7.18 -14.88
CA ASN A 206 -27.44 6.14 -14.83
C ASN A 206 -28.26 6.16 -13.53
N VAL A 207 -28.84 7.31 -13.22
CA VAL A 207 -29.72 7.53 -12.06
C VAL A 207 -31.08 8.02 -12.56
N ALA A 208 -32.18 7.58 -11.94
CA ALA A 208 -33.51 8.05 -12.33
C ALA A 208 -33.60 9.59 -12.17
N PRO A 209 -34.22 10.33 -13.12
CA PRO A 209 -34.17 11.80 -13.13
C PRO A 209 -34.57 12.49 -11.82
N LYS A 210 -35.53 11.93 -11.08
CA LYS A 210 -35.98 12.47 -9.78
C LYS A 210 -34.95 12.40 -8.64
N TYR A 211 -33.89 11.60 -8.79
CA TYR A 211 -32.83 11.43 -7.80
C TYR A 211 -31.49 12.01 -8.27
N ARG A 212 -31.46 12.64 -9.45
CA ARG A 212 -30.27 13.23 -10.03
C ARG A 212 -29.95 14.55 -9.32
N GLU A 213 -28.84 14.57 -8.61
CA GLU A 213 -28.29 15.77 -7.99
C GLU A 213 -26.82 15.91 -8.35
N MET A 214 -26.40 17.15 -8.64
CA MET A 214 -25.03 17.46 -9.04
C MET A 214 -24.03 17.39 -7.87
N LYS A 215 -24.52 17.55 -6.65
CA LYS A 215 -23.74 17.54 -5.40
C LYS A 215 -22.56 18.52 -5.45
N SER A 216 -21.38 18.15 -4.93
CA SER A 216 -20.27 19.09 -4.73
C SER A 216 -19.01 18.87 -5.57
N PHE A 217 -18.90 17.80 -6.37
CA PHE A 217 -17.68 17.55 -7.16
C PHE A 217 -17.29 18.72 -8.07
N TRP A 218 -18.27 19.37 -8.72
CA TRP A 218 -18.02 20.50 -9.61
C TRP A 218 -17.30 21.69 -8.95
N ILE A 219 -17.46 21.87 -7.63
CA ILE A 219 -16.79 22.91 -6.85
C ILE A 219 -15.27 22.65 -6.87
N TYR A 220 -14.89 21.40 -6.63
CA TYR A 220 -13.50 20.94 -6.69
C TYR A 220 -12.96 20.97 -8.13
N TYR A 221 -13.76 20.56 -9.11
CA TYR A 221 -13.38 20.61 -10.52
C TYR A 221 -13.05 22.03 -11.00
N LEU A 222 -13.82 23.03 -10.58
CA LEU A 222 -13.55 24.45 -10.88
C LEU A 222 -12.38 25.03 -10.07
N GLY A 223 -11.83 24.31 -9.09
CA GLY A 223 -10.77 24.78 -8.21
C GLY A 223 -11.22 25.85 -7.21
N LEU A 224 -12.54 25.95 -6.95
CA LEU A 224 -13.08 26.82 -5.89
C LEU A 224 -12.72 26.27 -4.50
N GLU A 225 -12.64 24.95 -4.40
CA GLU A 225 -12.14 24.22 -3.24
C GLU A 225 -11.08 23.21 -3.72
N VAL A 226 -10.17 22.84 -2.82
CA VAL A 226 -9.16 21.80 -3.07
C VAL A 226 -9.40 20.67 -2.10
N ALA A 227 -9.39 19.43 -2.58
CA ALA A 227 -9.52 18.28 -1.70
C ALA A 227 -8.41 18.32 -0.64
N PRO A 228 -8.74 18.26 0.66
CA PRO A 228 -7.77 18.48 1.74
C PRO A 228 -6.77 17.33 1.89
N ILE A 229 -7.06 16.18 1.28
CA ILE A 229 -6.28 14.95 1.34
C ILE A 229 -6.25 14.36 -0.07
N PRO A 230 -5.09 13.85 -0.53
CA PRO A 230 -5.01 13.12 -1.79
C PRO A 230 -6.10 12.05 -1.84
N THR A 231 -6.93 12.11 -2.87
CA THR A 231 -8.08 11.22 -3.02
C THR A 231 -7.91 10.42 -4.31
N ILE A 232 -7.85 9.09 -4.20
CA ILE A 232 -7.86 8.18 -5.34
C ILE A 232 -9.20 7.47 -5.38
N PHE A 233 -9.85 7.42 -6.54
CA PHE A 233 -11.11 6.71 -6.70
C PHE A 233 -11.18 5.84 -7.96
N ILE A 234 -12.00 4.80 -7.91
CA ILE A 234 -12.45 4.04 -9.08
C ILE A 234 -13.92 4.36 -9.38
N GLY A 235 -14.41 4.03 -10.57
CA GLY A 235 -15.78 4.26 -10.98
C GLY A 235 -16.71 3.14 -10.51
N GLY A 236 -17.94 3.50 -10.13
CA GLY A 236 -19.06 2.56 -9.95
C GLY A 236 -20.05 2.59 -11.12
N ASN A 237 -21.34 2.40 -10.82
CA ASN A 237 -22.42 2.47 -11.82
C ASN A 237 -23.17 3.81 -11.83
N ASN A 238 -22.99 4.65 -10.81
CA ASN A 238 -23.61 5.97 -10.69
C ASN A 238 -22.56 7.08 -10.93
N GLU A 239 -22.01 7.10 -12.14
CA GLU A 239 -20.89 7.98 -12.50
C GLU A 239 -21.18 8.88 -13.69
N ALA A 240 -20.52 10.03 -13.76
CA ALA A 240 -20.45 10.85 -14.97
C ALA A 240 -19.58 10.11 -16.02
N SER A 241 -20.19 9.12 -16.68
CA SER A 241 -19.47 8.13 -17.46
C SER A 241 -18.76 8.73 -18.67
N ASN A 242 -19.30 9.82 -19.24
CA ASN A 242 -18.64 10.59 -20.29
C ASN A 242 -17.30 11.17 -19.82
N TYR A 243 -17.26 11.73 -18.61
CA TYR A 243 -16.04 12.33 -18.07
C TYR A 243 -15.01 11.26 -17.68
N LEU A 244 -15.44 10.21 -16.98
CA LEU A 244 -14.52 9.13 -16.61
C LEU A 244 -13.95 8.41 -17.84
N TRP A 245 -14.69 8.38 -18.95
CA TRP A 245 -14.19 7.84 -20.22
C TRP A 245 -13.05 8.68 -20.83
N GLU A 246 -13.05 10.01 -20.65
CA GLU A 246 -11.92 10.88 -21.04
C GLU A 246 -10.64 10.51 -20.26
N LEU A 247 -10.80 9.99 -19.04
CA LEU A 247 -9.74 9.59 -18.13
C LEU A 247 -9.58 8.05 -18.08
N TYR A 248 -9.79 7.36 -19.21
CA TYR A 248 -9.81 5.89 -19.27
C TYR A 248 -8.56 5.22 -18.65
N TYR A 249 -7.37 5.78 -18.91
CA TYR A 249 -6.08 5.31 -18.38
C TYR A 249 -5.71 5.90 -17.01
N GLY A 250 -6.65 6.57 -16.35
CA GLY A 250 -6.46 7.32 -15.13
C GLY A 250 -6.01 8.76 -15.38
N GLY A 251 -6.25 9.62 -14.39
CA GLY A 251 -5.84 11.01 -14.44
C GLY A 251 -6.43 11.85 -13.32
N TRP A 252 -5.94 13.08 -13.20
CA TRP A 252 -6.45 14.06 -12.26
C TRP A 252 -7.86 14.50 -12.68
N ALA A 253 -8.86 14.09 -11.90
CA ALA A 253 -10.24 14.47 -12.13
C ALA A 253 -10.51 15.90 -11.61
N ALA A 254 -9.76 16.33 -10.59
CA ALA A 254 -9.74 17.69 -10.04
C ALA A 254 -8.43 17.87 -9.23
N PRO A 255 -8.06 19.08 -8.79
CA PRO A 255 -6.91 19.27 -7.91
C PRO A 255 -6.96 18.35 -6.68
N ASN A 256 -5.91 17.54 -6.51
CA ASN A 256 -5.76 16.56 -5.43
C ASN A 256 -6.79 15.40 -5.43
N ILE A 257 -7.52 15.21 -6.54
CA ILE A 257 -8.45 14.08 -6.76
C ILE A 257 -8.05 13.34 -8.05
N TYR A 258 -7.67 12.09 -7.92
CA TYR A 258 -7.17 11.24 -9.00
C TYR A 258 -8.16 10.10 -9.29
N PHE A 259 -8.68 10.04 -10.51
CA PHE A 259 -9.39 8.87 -11.00
C PHE A 259 -8.36 7.82 -11.41
N LEU A 260 -8.47 6.62 -10.87
CA LEU A 260 -7.50 5.56 -11.10
C LEU A 260 -7.50 5.08 -12.56
N GLY A 261 -8.66 5.13 -13.23
CA GLY A 261 -8.87 4.56 -14.56
C GLY A 261 -9.71 3.30 -14.52
N TYR A 262 -9.93 2.68 -15.69
CA TYR A 262 -10.79 1.50 -15.79
C TYR A 262 -10.13 0.21 -15.29
N ALA A 263 -8.85 0.01 -15.60
CA ALA A 263 -8.03 -1.11 -15.12
C ALA A 263 -6.56 -0.70 -15.11
N VAL A 264 -6.11 -0.12 -13.98
CA VAL A 264 -4.82 0.57 -13.88
C VAL A 264 -4.19 0.31 -12.51
N VAL A 265 -2.86 0.35 -12.47
CA VAL A 265 -2.07 0.32 -11.24
C VAL A 265 -1.32 1.64 -11.09
N VAL A 266 -1.39 2.24 -9.91
CA VAL A 266 -0.58 3.40 -9.53
C VAL A 266 0.25 3.09 -8.30
N LYS A 267 1.32 3.87 -8.12
CA LYS A 267 2.14 3.83 -6.91
C LYS A 267 1.91 5.12 -6.12
N PHE A 268 1.54 4.99 -4.85
CA PHE A 268 1.43 6.10 -3.92
C PHE A 268 2.41 5.86 -2.78
N GLY A 269 3.42 6.72 -2.61
CA GLY A 269 4.53 6.43 -1.70
C GLY A 269 5.20 5.10 -2.06
N ASN A 270 5.23 4.15 -1.13
CA ASN A 270 5.77 2.80 -1.32
C ASN A 270 4.71 1.73 -1.64
N ILE A 271 3.42 2.07 -1.66
CA ILE A 271 2.33 1.11 -1.92
C ILE A 271 1.88 1.11 -3.38
N ARG A 272 1.48 -0.05 -3.87
CA ARG A 272 0.91 -0.27 -5.19
C ARG A 272 -0.58 -0.51 -5.09
N ILE A 273 -1.35 0.36 -5.72
CA ILE A 273 -2.80 0.36 -5.71
C ILE A 273 -3.28 0.00 -7.11
N ASN A 274 -3.98 -1.12 -7.21
CA ASN A 274 -4.69 -1.55 -8.40
C ASN A 274 -6.17 -1.21 -8.23
N GLY A 275 -6.87 -0.91 -9.32
CA GLY A 275 -8.31 -0.94 -9.31
C GLY A 275 -8.95 -1.22 -10.65
N LEU A 276 -10.16 -1.77 -10.52
CA LEU A 276 -11.03 -2.18 -11.60
C LEU A 276 -12.35 -1.43 -11.45
N SER A 277 -12.56 -0.42 -12.29
CA SER A 277 -13.78 0.39 -12.27
C SER A 277 -14.94 -0.34 -12.93
N GLY A 278 -16.15 -0.13 -12.39
CA GLY A 278 -17.40 -0.62 -12.96
C GLY A 278 -18.00 -1.82 -12.23
N ILE A 279 -19.09 -2.32 -12.82
CA ILE A 279 -19.82 -3.51 -12.33
C ILE A 279 -19.80 -4.64 -13.36
N TYR A 280 -19.97 -5.88 -12.90
CA TYR A 280 -20.01 -7.02 -13.80
C TYR A 280 -21.37 -7.13 -14.52
N ASN A 281 -21.32 -7.44 -15.83
CA ASN A 281 -22.50 -7.85 -16.57
C ASN A 281 -22.12 -8.87 -17.64
N ALA A 282 -22.62 -10.09 -17.52
CA ALA A 282 -22.27 -11.21 -18.40
C ALA A 282 -22.51 -10.91 -19.90
N ARG A 283 -23.53 -10.13 -20.24
CA ARG A 283 -23.88 -9.83 -21.64
C ARG A 283 -22.85 -8.94 -22.33
N ASN A 284 -22.16 -8.11 -21.57
CA ASN A 284 -21.21 -7.13 -22.10
C ASN A 284 -19.76 -7.50 -21.86
N TYR A 285 -19.50 -8.49 -20.98
CA TYR A 285 -18.15 -8.82 -20.51
C TYR A 285 -17.17 -9.14 -21.64
N CYS A 286 -17.55 -10.00 -22.58
CA CYS A 286 -16.71 -10.40 -23.73
C CYS A 286 -16.78 -9.41 -24.91
N LEU A 287 -17.40 -8.22 -24.74
CA LEU A 287 -17.49 -7.22 -25.80
C LEU A 287 -16.37 -6.18 -25.68
N GLY A 288 -16.17 -5.40 -26.75
CA GLY A 288 -15.41 -4.16 -26.67
C GLY A 288 -16.24 -3.01 -26.10
N HIS A 289 -15.58 -1.99 -25.57
CA HIS A 289 -16.24 -0.71 -25.31
C HIS A 289 -16.52 0.02 -26.64
N HIS A 290 -17.81 0.21 -26.93
CA HIS A 290 -18.31 0.82 -28.17
C HIS A 290 -19.23 2.01 -27.88
N GLU A 291 -19.53 2.25 -26.59
CA GLU A 291 -20.44 3.29 -26.13
C GLU A 291 -19.88 4.68 -26.43
N ARG A 292 -20.75 5.60 -26.89
CA ARG A 292 -20.38 6.99 -27.16
C ARG A 292 -21.52 7.92 -26.75
N PRO A 293 -21.23 9.11 -26.19
CA PRO A 293 -22.24 10.14 -25.98
C PRO A 293 -22.82 10.66 -27.32
N PRO A 294 -24.10 11.07 -27.36
CA PRO A 294 -25.08 10.98 -26.28
C PRO A 294 -25.51 9.52 -26.07
N TYR A 295 -25.54 9.10 -24.80
CA TYR A 295 -25.92 7.73 -24.46
C TYR A 295 -27.44 7.55 -24.54
N ASN A 296 -27.86 6.40 -25.07
CA ASN A 296 -29.22 5.87 -24.90
C ASN A 296 -29.31 4.98 -23.65
N ASP A 297 -30.52 4.54 -23.31
CA ASP A 297 -30.84 3.71 -22.13
C ASP A 297 -30.02 2.40 -22.00
N ASN A 298 -29.51 1.88 -23.11
CA ASN A 298 -28.65 0.68 -23.10
C ASN A 298 -27.18 1.07 -22.92
N THR A 299 -26.70 2.00 -23.74
CA THR A 299 -25.27 2.42 -23.73
C THR A 299 -24.88 3.12 -22.45
N ILE A 300 -25.81 3.83 -21.79
CA ILE A 300 -25.57 4.46 -20.49
C ILE A 300 -25.33 3.44 -19.38
N ARG A 301 -25.86 2.22 -19.54
CA ARG A 301 -25.64 1.11 -18.61
C ARG A 301 -24.38 0.35 -18.96
N SER A 302 -24.15 0.10 -20.25
CA SER A 302 -23.04 -0.73 -20.68
C SER A 302 -21.67 -0.04 -20.54
N VAL A 303 -21.62 1.30 -20.55
CA VAL A 303 -20.36 2.08 -20.47
C VAL A 303 -19.55 1.84 -19.20
N TYR A 304 -20.20 1.56 -18.07
CA TYR A 304 -19.52 1.27 -16.79
C TYR A 304 -19.46 -0.23 -16.49
N HIS A 305 -19.90 -1.11 -17.39
CA HIS A 305 -19.72 -2.54 -17.17
C HIS A 305 -18.24 -2.91 -17.36
N VAL A 306 -17.71 -3.82 -16.55
CA VAL A 306 -16.35 -4.37 -16.69
C VAL A 306 -16.24 -5.18 -17.99
N ARG A 307 -15.06 -5.16 -18.64
CA ARG A 307 -14.74 -6.01 -19.80
C ARG A 307 -13.69 -7.05 -19.49
N GLU A 308 -13.71 -8.14 -20.26
CA GLU A 308 -12.76 -9.24 -20.15
C GLU A 308 -11.31 -8.79 -20.30
N TYR A 309 -11.03 -7.95 -21.29
CA TYR A 309 -9.68 -7.46 -21.52
C TYR A 309 -9.16 -6.55 -20.40
N ASP A 310 -10.03 -5.87 -19.64
CA ASP A 310 -9.64 -5.08 -18.47
C ASP A 310 -9.14 -5.99 -17.35
N VAL A 311 -9.81 -7.11 -17.14
CA VAL A 311 -9.38 -8.16 -16.19
C VAL A 311 -8.06 -8.77 -16.63
N HIS A 312 -7.92 -9.14 -17.92
CA HIS A 312 -6.67 -9.71 -18.42
C HIS A 312 -5.47 -8.78 -18.26
N LYS A 313 -5.61 -7.46 -18.47
CA LYS A 313 -4.51 -6.50 -18.22
C LYS A 313 -3.98 -6.64 -16.79
N LEU A 314 -4.87 -6.76 -15.81
CA LEU A 314 -4.51 -6.87 -14.40
C LEU A 314 -3.96 -8.24 -14.04
N MET A 315 -4.44 -9.32 -14.69
CA MET A 315 -3.93 -10.68 -14.47
C MET A 315 -2.48 -10.89 -14.95
N HIS A 316 -2.00 -10.07 -15.89
CA HIS A 316 -0.62 -10.15 -16.40
C HIS A 316 0.39 -9.35 -15.55
N LEU A 317 -0.02 -8.82 -14.40
CA LEU A 317 0.87 -8.11 -13.50
C LEU A 317 1.78 -9.09 -12.74
N GLU A 318 3.07 -9.06 -13.05
CA GLU A 318 4.07 -9.93 -12.40
C GLU A 318 4.43 -9.49 -10.98
N LYS A 319 4.36 -8.18 -10.73
CA LYS A 319 4.78 -7.58 -9.46
C LYS A 319 3.60 -7.52 -8.49
N LEU A 320 3.89 -7.82 -7.22
CA LEU A 320 2.92 -7.78 -6.12
C LEU A 320 2.18 -6.43 -6.05
N ILE A 321 0.91 -6.52 -5.68
CA ILE A 321 -0.01 -5.39 -5.51
C ILE A 321 -0.44 -5.37 -4.06
N ASP A 322 -0.31 -4.22 -3.40
CA ASP A 322 -0.63 -4.08 -1.98
C ASP A 322 -2.13 -3.93 -1.75
N ILE A 323 -2.79 -3.12 -2.59
CA ILE A 323 -4.22 -2.81 -2.48
C ILE A 323 -4.91 -3.05 -3.83
N PHE A 324 -6.03 -3.78 -3.80
CA PHE A 324 -6.92 -3.95 -4.96
C PHE A 324 -8.30 -3.33 -4.66
N LEU A 325 -8.77 -2.45 -5.56
CA LEU A 325 -10.06 -1.78 -5.47
C LEU A 325 -11.02 -2.32 -6.55
N SER A 326 -12.21 -2.74 -6.14
CA SER A 326 -13.34 -3.00 -7.03
C SER A 326 -14.63 -2.46 -6.44
N HIS A 327 -15.55 -2.04 -7.31
CA HIS A 327 -16.87 -1.59 -6.87
C HIS A 327 -17.77 -2.77 -6.52
N ASP A 328 -17.90 -3.72 -7.44
CA ASP A 328 -18.59 -4.98 -7.17
C ASP A 328 -17.78 -5.91 -6.25
N TRP A 329 -18.53 -6.77 -5.56
CA TRP A 329 -17.95 -7.81 -4.72
C TRP A 329 -17.33 -8.93 -5.56
N PRO A 330 -16.07 -9.34 -5.30
CA PRO A 330 -15.56 -10.60 -5.77
C PRO A 330 -16.49 -11.73 -5.36
N LEU A 331 -16.67 -12.66 -6.29
CA LEU A 331 -17.46 -13.85 -6.03
C LEU A 331 -16.94 -14.56 -4.77
N SER A 332 -17.85 -15.19 -4.01
CA SER A 332 -17.52 -16.01 -2.83
C SER A 332 -16.75 -15.30 -1.70
N ILE A 333 -16.53 -13.99 -1.76
CA ILE A 333 -15.90 -13.26 -0.65
C ILE A 333 -16.73 -13.34 0.64
N THR A 334 -18.04 -13.53 0.51
CA THR A 334 -18.97 -13.74 1.62
C THR A 334 -18.70 -15.01 2.41
N ASP A 335 -18.04 -15.99 1.80
CA ASP A 335 -17.71 -17.27 2.43
C ASP A 335 -16.59 -17.11 3.47
N TYR A 336 -15.85 -16.00 3.41
CA TYR A 336 -14.80 -15.62 4.34
C TYR A 336 -15.29 -14.68 5.47
N GLY A 337 -16.58 -14.35 5.50
CA GLY A 337 -17.21 -13.50 6.50
C GLY A 337 -18.35 -14.19 7.26
N ASN A 338 -19.01 -13.46 8.15
CA ASN A 338 -20.20 -13.98 8.85
C ASN A 338 -21.44 -13.93 7.95
N TRP A 339 -21.56 -14.92 7.05
CA TRP A 339 -22.66 -15.05 6.10
C TRP A 339 -24.04 -15.03 6.77
N GLN A 340 -24.19 -15.72 7.90
CA GLN A 340 -25.46 -15.84 8.61
C GLN A 340 -25.96 -14.46 9.06
N GLN A 341 -25.06 -13.64 9.58
CA GLN A 341 -25.37 -12.27 10.00
C GLN A 341 -25.73 -11.38 8.80
N LEU A 342 -25.02 -11.52 7.67
CA LEU A 342 -25.28 -10.75 6.45
C LEU A 342 -26.68 -11.01 5.89
N VAL A 343 -27.06 -12.28 5.76
CA VAL A 343 -28.39 -12.66 5.25
C VAL A 343 -29.51 -12.25 6.21
N CYS A 344 -29.26 -12.31 7.53
CA CYS A 344 -30.19 -11.82 8.53
C CYS A 344 -30.46 -10.31 8.39
N CYS A 345 -29.41 -9.50 8.18
CA CYS A 345 -29.53 -8.06 7.97
C CYS A 345 -30.07 -7.69 6.57
N LYS A 346 -29.78 -8.50 5.55
CA LYS A 346 -30.20 -8.27 4.15
C LYS A 346 -30.84 -9.49 3.54
N LYS A 347 -32.13 -9.68 3.85
CA LYS A 347 -32.92 -10.83 3.38
C LYS A 347 -32.97 -10.96 1.85
N THR A 348 -32.87 -9.85 1.11
CA THR A 348 -32.84 -9.84 -0.36
C THR A 348 -31.53 -10.39 -0.96
N PHE A 349 -30.45 -10.40 -0.18
CA PHE A 349 -29.13 -10.91 -0.63
C PHE A 349 -29.11 -12.42 -0.85
N GLN A 350 -30.02 -13.15 -0.18
CA GLN A 350 -30.20 -14.58 -0.33
C GLN A 350 -30.64 -14.98 -1.75
N ARG A 351 -31.22 -14.05 -2.52
CA ARG A 351 -31.75 -14.28 -3.87
C ARG A 351 -30.72 -13.96 -4.96
N SER A 352 -29.86 -12.96 -4.74
CA SER A 352 -28.82 -12.53 -5.68
C SER A 352 -27.56 -13.41 -5.67
N SER A 353 -27.26 -14.11 -4.56
CA SER A 353 -26.09 -15.00 -4.50
C SER A 353 -26.16 -16.20 -5.45
N LYS A 354 -27.37 -16.65 -5.82
CA LYS A 354 -27.57 -17.70 -6.83
C LYS A 354 -27.30 -17.24 -8.26
N GLU A 355 -27.41 -15.95 -8.56
CA GLU A 355 -27.13 -15.37 -9.88
C GLU A 355 -25.66 -14.92 -10.03
N LEU A 356 -24.98 -14.62 -8.92
CA LEU A 356 -23.55 -14.33 -8.89
C LEU A 356 -22.66 -15.54 -9.21
N LEU A 357 -23.22 -16.76 -9.28
CA LEU A 357 -22.52 -18.04 -9.45
C LEU A 357 -21.61 -18.14 -10.70
N GLU A 358 -21.75 -17.25 -11.68
CA GLU A 358 -20.99 -17.31 -12.95
C GLU A 358 -19.76 -16.38 -13.01
N ALA A 359 -19.56 -15.49 -12.03
CA ALA A 359 -18.45 -14.52 -12.04
C ALA A 359 -17.16 -15.06 -11.40
N ASN A 360 -16.63 -16.19 -11.90
CA ASN A 360 -15.40 -16.87 -11.39
C ASN A 360 -14.10 -16.03 -11.44
N LEU A 361 -14.14 -14.79 -11.96
CA LEU A 361 -12.95 -14.06 -12.39
C LEU A 361 -12.33 -13.12 -11.35
N LEU A 362 -13.11 -12.45 -10.49
CA LEU A 362 -12.55 -11.56 -9.45
C LEU A 362 -11.72 -12.34 -8.42
N LEU A 363 -12.10 -13.59 -8.14
CA LEU A 363 -11.32 -14.53 -7.32
C LEU A 363 -10.02 -14.98 -8.01
N SER A 364 -10.01 -15.07 -9.35
CA SER A 364 -8.80 -15.45 -10.10
C SER A 364 -7.74 -14.33 -10.10
N CYS A 365 -8.16 -13.06 -10.17
CA CYS A 365 -7.26 -11.93 -9.96
C CYS A 365 -6.71 -11.93 -8.53
N SER A 366 -7.56 -12.18 -7.54
CA SER A 366 -7.13 -12.26 -6.13
C SER A 366 -6.23 -13.47 -5.83
N LYS A 367 -6.40 -14.60 -6.55
CA LYS A 367 -5.59 -15.81 -6.37
C LYS A 367 -4.24 -15.79 -7.12
N ASN A 368 -4.15 -15.11 -8.27
CA ASN A 368 -2.90 -15.04 -9.05
C ASN A 368 -1.97 -13.92 -8.61
N SER A 369 -2.50 -12.89 -7.93
CA SER A 369 -1.69 -11.84 -7.32
C SER A 369 -1.84 -11.90 -5.81
N ASP A 370 -0.79 -12.34 -5.11
CA ASP A 370 -0.69 -12.32 -3.65
C ASP A 370 -0.87 -10.87 -3.15
N HIS A 371 -2.11 -10.50 -2.82
CA HIS A 371 -2.44 -9.16 -2.33
C HIS A 371 -2.33 -9.08 -0.81
N ARG A 372 -1.79 -7.97 -0.30
CA ARG A 372 -1.67 -7.77 1.15
C ARG A 372 -3.00 -7.34 1.79
N ILE A 373 -3.79 -6.48 1.13
CA ILE A 373 -5.06 -5.95 1.66
C ILE A 373 -6.08 -5.71 0.50
N GLY A 374 -7.33 -6.16 0.65
CA GLY A 374 -8.44 -5.85 -0.28
C GLY A 374 -9.56 -5.06 0.43
N PHE A 375 -10.14 -4.05 -0.24
CA PHE A 375 -11.22 -3.20 0.29
C PHE A 375 -12.48 -3.24 -0.58
N GLN A 376 -13.68 -3.22 0.02
CA GLN A 376 -14.91 -3.56 -0.71
C GLN A 376 -16.25 -3.24 0.02
N LEU A 377 -17.26 -2.73 -0.68
CA LEU A 377 -18.69 -2.68 -0.31
C LEU A 377 -19.58 -2.31 -1.52
N THR A 378 -20.58 -3.14 -1.84
CA THR A 378 -21.80 -2.72 -2.53
C THR A 378 -22.99 -3.45 -1.91
N CYS A 379 -23.71 -2.73 -1.06
CA CYS A 379 -25.17 -2.80 -0.90
C CYS A 379 -25.55 -1.66 0.06
N THR A 380 -26.33 -0.71 -0.41
CA THR A 380 -26.92 0.37 0.40
C THR A 380 -27.90 -0.20 1.44
N ALA A 381 -27.59 -0.04 2.73
CA ALA A 381 -28.54 0.15 3.84
C ALA A 381 -27.78 0.12 5.17
N ASN A 382 -27.85 1.24 5.90
CA ASN A 382 -27.40 1.41 7.28
C ASN A 382 -27.91 0.26 8.17
N SER A 383 -27.01 -0.59 8.66
CA SER A 383 -27.26 -1.54 9.74
C SER A 383 -26.01 -1.67 10.61
N PRO A 384 -26.09 -1.63 11.95
CA PRO A 384 -24.95 -1.32 12.82
C PRO A 384 -23.88 -2.42 12.96
N LEU A 385 -23.96 -3.53 12.24
CA LEU A 385 -23.26 -4.75 12.64
C LEU A 385 -22.61 -5.58 11.52
N LEU A 386 -22.45 -5.01 10.32
CA LEU A 386 -21.45 -5.47 9.35
C LEU A 386 -20.55 -4.28 9.03
N LEU A 387 -19.55 -4.11 9.90
CA LEU A 387 -18.50 -3.10 9.88
C LEU A 387 -18.90 -1.79 9.17
N ASN A 388 -19.42 -0.84 9.95
CA ASN A 388 -19.10 0.57 9.74
C ASN A 388 -17.57 0.72 9.74
N MET A 389 -16.94 0.39 8.62
CA MET A 389 -15.49 0.39 8.47
C MET A 389 -15.06 1.76 7.96
N LYS A 390 -15.41 2.82 8.72
CA LYS A 390 -14.52 3.99 8.84
C LYS A 390 -13.26 3.53 9.57
N ARG A 391 -12.47 2.65 8.95
CA ARG A 391 -11.19 2.21 9.48
C ARG A 391 -10.11 2.94 8.71
N VAL A 392 -9.31 3.68 9.46
CA VAL A 392 -7.95 4.01 9.06
C VAL A 392 -7.18 2.70 9.07
N VAL A 393 -6.62 2.32 7.93
CA VAL A 393 -5.67 1.21 7.85
C VAL A 393 -4.27 1.79 8.08
N GLU A 394 -3.54 1.16 9.00
CA GLU A 394 -2.16 1.51 9.37
C GLU A 394 -1.14 0.70 8.58
#